data_AF-A0A521WNT0-F1
#
_entry.id   AF-A0A521WNT0-F1
#
_cell.length_a   1.000
_cell.length_b   1.000
_cell.length_c   1.000
_cell.angle_alpha   90.00
_cell.angle_beta   90.00
_cell.angle_gamma   90.00
#
_symmetry.space_group_name_H-M   'P 1'
#
loop_
_entity.id
_entity.type
_entity.pdbx_description
1 polymer ?
#
loop_
_entity_poly.entity_id
_entity_poly.type
_entity_poly.pdbx_seq_one_letter_code
_entity_poly.pdbx_strand_id
1 'polypeptide(L)'
;MMTATESLHTAARRYCIDRAKYWRAKYAEIEKRNERPATLGLLAKLGLTVQHQTREGSATFPRYKILDAILIEVERRIGEEFPSLPDMKLWLIAAAQSAYEEEARPPDLVMSSMKEAFSPDVRERLQALGRKAKIVLGHESEIDRTLQNGAMKDECDSFAAYLNGLSSDGLANIEGLAYRRTLRDNESDRLWSLLGSRWGVDGQWYPTDRGGEDAPPEDTVAFQAAPFFDNRLVEAIQGVLRREGVTRVYELREFASSANYELDIELLRPWYTLDEGYWLDDSADWILYASHEGSVTVGGARLLPALKEVWSNWYEYVYAARALGVEREVGPGVMSTSVHVAPPPGDDSASTSD
;
A
#
# COMPACT_ATOMS: atom_id res chain seq x y z
N MET A 1 -16.76 -20.55 15.54
CA MET A 1 -17.73 -19.49 15.88
C MET A 1 -16.93 -18.40 16.56
N MET A 2 -17.00 -17.16 16.08
CA MET A 2 -16.28 -16.04 16.70
C MET A 2 -16.83 -15.77 18.09
N THR A 3 -15.96 -15.47 19.05
CA THR A 3 -16.31 -14.88 20.33
C THR A 3 -16.89 -13.49 20.14
N ALA A 4 -17.57 -12.96 21.15
CA ALA A 4 -18.16 -11.63 21.03
C ALA A 4 -17.11 -10.51 20.85
N THR A 5 -15.92 -10.66 21.46
CA THR A 5 -14.80 -9.73 21.26
C THR A 5 -14.22 -9.83 19.85
N GLU A 6 -14.05 -11.02 19.29
CA GLU A 6 -13.68 -11.18 17.87
C GLU A 6 -14.72 -10.58 16.92
N SER A 7 -16.01 -10.77 17.17
CA SER A 7 -17.08 -10.12 16.39
C SER A 7 -17.01 -8.59 16.49
N LEU A 8 -16.74 -8.04 17.69
CA LEU A 8 -16.60 -6.59 17.88
C LEU A 8 -15.36 -6.04 17.16
N HIS A 9 -14.24 -6.77 17.21
CA HIS A 9 -13.02 -6.44 16.45
C HIS A 9 -13.31 -6.38 14.96
N THR A 10 -13.97 -7.42 14.46
CA THR A 10 -14.32 -7.60 13.06
C THR A 10 -15.26 -6.47 12.60
N ALA A 11 -16.25 -6.11 13.42
CA ALA A 11 -17.15 -4.99 13.17
C ALA A 11 -16.41 -3.65 13.11
N ALA A 12 -15.47 -3.41 14.05
CA ALA A 12 -14.66 -2.20 14.07
C ALA A 12 -13.79 -2.07 12.79
N ARG A 13 -13.12 -3.15 12.41
CA ARG A 13 -12.34 -3.20 11.16
C ARG A 13 -13.22 -2.93 9.94
N ARG A 14 -14.38 -3.57 9.86
CA ARG A 14 -15.35 -3.40 8.77
C ARG A 14 -15.82 -1.97 8.65
N TYR A 15 -16.16 -1.33 9.76
CA TYR A 15 -16.51 0.08 9.80
C TYR A 15 -15.42 0.93 9.15
N CYS A 16 -14.15 0.80 9.58
CA CYS A 16 -13.08 1.61 9.04
C CYS A 16 -12.87 1.40 7.54
N ILE A 17 -12.86 0.13 7.09
CA ILE A 17 -12.68 -0.23 5.67
C ILE A 17 -13.79 0.38 4.80
N ASP A 18 -15.05 0.14 5.15
CA ASP A 18 -16.19 0.55 4.34
C ASP A 18 -16.37 2.07 4.36
N ARG A 19 -16.17 2.69 5.53
CA ARG A 19 -16.28 4.13 5.70
C ARG A 19 -15.16 4.88 4.99
N ALA A 20 -13.93 4.38 5.05
CA ALA A 20 -12.81 4.96 4.30
C ALA A 20 -13.02 4.82 2.80
N LYS A 21 -13.53 3.68 2.31
CA LYS A 21 -13.91 3.47 0.91
C LYS A 21 -14.95 4.50 0.45
N TYR A 22 -16.00 4.71 1.25
CA TYR A 22 -17.02 5.72 0.97
C TYR A 22 -16.42 7.13 0.84
N TRP A 23 -15.62 7.56 1.80
CA TRP A 23 -15.01 8.90 1.79
C TRP A 23 -14.02 9.10 0.65
N ARG A 24 -13.24 8.08 0.27
CA ARG A 24 -12.39 8.12 -0.93
C ARG A 24 -13.18 8.29 -2.21
N ALA A 25 -14.30 7.56 -2.35
CA ALA A 25 -15.17 7.70 -3.52
C ALA A 25 -15.74 9.13 -3.63
N LYS A 26 -16.25 9.67 -2.51
CA LYS A 26 -16.74 11.05 -2.44
C LYS A 26 -15.65 12.07 -2.75
N TYR A 27 -14.43 11.86 -2.22
CA TYR A 27 -13.30 12.73 -2.51
C TYR A 27 -12.90 12.69 -3.99
N ALA A 28 -12.91 11.53 -4.64
CA ALA A 28 -12.66 11.41 -6.07
C ALA A 28 -13.70 12.16 -6.93
N GLU A 29 -14.97 12.21 -6.50
CA GLU A 29 -16.01 13.03 -7.16
C GLU A 29 -15.75 14.54 -7.01
N ILE A 30 -15.28 14.97 -5.83
CA ILE A 30 -14.84 16.36 -5.61
C ILE A 30 -13.67 16.69 -6.55
N GLU A 31 -12.70 15.80 -6.69
CA GLU A 31 -11.56 16.01 -7.60
C GLU A 31 -11.98 16.09 -9.07
N LYS A 32 -12.92 15.25 -9.51
CA LYS A 32 -13.47 15.28 -10.89
C LYS A 32 -14.19 16.58 -11.21
N ARG A 33 -14.96 17.13 -10.25
CA ARG A 33 -15.72 18.38 -10.45
C ARG A 33 -14.83 19.62 -10.51
N ASN A 34 -13.72 19.62 -9.79
CA ASN A 34 -12.86 20.80 -9.64
C ASN A 34 -11.80 20.93 -10.75
N GLU A 35 -12.13 20.54 -12.00
CA GLU A 35 -11.28 20.58 -13.21
C GLU A 35 -9.83 20.98 -12.93
N ARG A 36 -9.01 20.02 -12.46
CA ARG A 36 -7.63 20.34 -12.09
C ARG A 36 -6.89 20.88 -13.31
N PRO A 37 -6.29 22.09 -13.25
CA PRO A 37 -5.30 22.51 -14.23
C PRO A 37 -4.31 21.38 -14.51
N ALA A 38 -4.01 21.12 -15.78
CA ALA A 38 -3.12 20.01 -16.20
C ALA A 38 -1.75 20.02 -15.48
N THR A 39 -1.29 21.20 -15.04
CA THR A 39 -0.08 21.40 -14.22
C THR A 39 -0.15 20.75 -12.83
N LEU A 40 -1.32 20.66 -12.21
CA LEU A 40 -1.50 19.99 -10.92
C LEU A 40 -1.51 18.45 -11.06
N GLY A 41 -1.93 17.94 -12.24
CA GLY A 41 -1.81 16.52 -12.57
C GLY A 41 -0.36 16.03 -12.60
N LEU A 42 0.59 16.89 -13.02
CA LEU A 42 2.02 16.58 -12.99
C LEU A 42 2.56 16.53 -11.55
N LEU A 43 2.14 17.44 -10.67
CA LEU A 43 2.56 17.43 -9.26
C LEU A 43 2.02 16.21 -8.51
N ALA A 44 0.75 15.85 -8.75
CA ALA A 44 0.17 14.62 -8.21
C ALA A 44 0.91 13.36 -8.70
N LYS A 45 1.33 13.32 -9.97
CA LYS A 45 2.18 12.24 -10.51
C LYS A 45 3.56 12.17 -9.88
N LEU A 46 4.07 13.28 -9.34
CA LEU A 46 5.34 13.36 -8.63
C LEU A 46 5.19 13.10 -7.12
N GLY A 47 4.03 12.62 -6.66
CA GLY A 47 3.77 12.39 -5.23
C GLY A 47 3.66 13.68 -4.40
N LEU A 48 3.66 14.85 -5.05
CA LEU A 48 3.50 16.12 -4.36
C LEU A 48 2.00 16.36 -4.16
N THR A 49 1.55 16.31 -2.90
CA THR A 49 0.17 16.62 -2.52
C THR A 49 -0.15 18.05 -2.89
N VAL A 50 -0.87 18.21 -4.00
CA VAL A 50 -1.59 19.43 -4.30
C VAL A 50 -2.65 19.57 -3.22
N GLN A 51 -2.46 20.54 -2.31
CA GLN A 51 -3.37 20.82 -1.20
C GLN A 51 -4.83 20.81 -1.67
N HIS A 52 -5.73 20.39 -0.78
CA HIS A 52 -7.18 20.31 -1.03
C HIS A 52 -7.76 21.71 -1.26
N GLN A 53 -7.66 22.21 -2.50
CA GLN A 53 -7.94 23.62 -2.83
C GLN A 53 -9.40 24.05 -2.64
N THR A 54 -10.27 23.15 -2.16
CA THR A 54 -11.66 23.46 -1.82
C THR A 54 -11.96 23.11 -0.38
N ARG A 55 -12.79 23.94 0.26
CA ARG A 55 -13.31 23.69 1.61
C ARG A 55 -13.96 22.30 1.74
N GLU A 56 -14.66 21.85 0.68
CA GLU A 56 -15.28 20.52 0.62
C GLU A 56 -14.21 19.41 0.61
N GLY A 57 -13.12 19.59 -0.15
CA GLY A 57 -11.97 18.69 -0.15
C GLY A 57 -11.30 18.61 1.22
N SER A 58 -11.02 19.75 1.85
CA SER A 58 -10.44 19.83 3.21
C SER A 58 -11.33 19.17 4.27
N ALA A 59 -12.66 19.17 4.10
CA ALA A 59 -13.58 18.50 5.02
C ALA A 59 -13.78 16.99 4.74
N THR A 60 -13.28 16.49 3.61
CA THR A 60 -13.51 15.12 3.12
C THR A 60 -12.25 14.26 3.19
N PHE A 61 -11.12 14.76 2.72
CA PHE A 61 -9.86 14.00 2.68
C PHE A 61 -9.41 13.46 4.04
N PRO A 62 -9.39 14.26 5.12
CA PRO A 62 -8.91 13.80 6.41
C PRO A 62 -9.75 12.66 6.99
N ARG A 63 -11.02 12.54 6.57
CA ARG A 63 -11.95 11.52 7.08
C ARG A 63 -11.48 10.11 6.73
N TYR A 64 -11.09 9.86 5.48
CA TYR A 64 -10.58 8.51 5.16
C TYR A 64 -9.17 8.29 5.70
N LYS A 65 -8.36 9.35 5.82
CA LYS A 65 -7.02 9.27 6.42
C LYS A 65 -7.08 8.85 7.89
N ILE A 66 -7.93 9.50 8.68
CA ILE A 66 -8.10 9.10 10.08
C ILE A 66 -8.67 7.69 10.20
N LEU A 67 -9.56 7.26 9.30
CA LEU A 67 -10.09 5.89 9.32
C LEU A 67 -9.03 4.83 8.99
N ASP A 68 -8.07 5.15 8.11
CA ASP A 68 -6.91 4.29 7.86
C ASP A 68 -6.01 4.19 9.11
N ALA A 69 -5.74 5.32 9.77
CA ALA A 69 -4.97 5.36 11.01
C ALA A 69 -5.67 4.62 12.16
N ILE A 70 -6.99 4.80 12.33
CA ILE A 70 -7.79 4.03 13.28
C ILE A 70 -7.71 2.54 12.96
N LEU A 71 -7.81 2.15 11.69
CA LEU A 71 -7.73 0.73 11.29
C LEU A 71 -6.37 0.12 11.68
N ILE A 72 -5.27 0.83 11.46
CA ILE A 72 -3.93 0.40 11.90
C ILE A 72 -3.93 0.14 13.40
N GLU A 73 -4.43 1.09 14.20
CA GLU A 73 -4.48 0.92 15.66
C GLU A 73 -5.39 -0.25 16.07
N VAL A 74 -6.59 -0.37 15.49
CA VAL A 74 -7.50 -1.51 15.74
C VAL A 74 -6.83 -2.85 15.42
N GLU A 75 -6.06 -2.91 14.34
CA GLU A 75 -5.39 -4.12 13.88
C GLU A 75 -4.13 -4.46 14.69
N ARG A 76 -3.62 -3.58 15.58
CA ARG A 76 -2.47 -3.91 16.48
C ARG A 76 -2.79 -4.94 17.57
N ARG A 77 -4.08 -5.21 17.80
CA ARG A 77 -4.58 -6.20 18.76
C ARG A 77 -5.58 -7.10 18.08
N ILE A 78 -5.78 -8.30 18.63
CA ILE A 78 -6.81 -9.25 18.18
C ILE A 78 -7.88 -9.42 19.27
N GLY A 79 -9.09 -9.79 18.87
CA GLY A 79 -10.23 -9.92 19.79
C GLY A 79 -10.02 -10.89 20.95
N GLU A 80 -9.21 -11.94 20.74
CA GLU A 80 -8.87 -12.95 21.76
C GLU A 80 -8.04 -12.40 22.92
N GLU A 81 -7.33 -11.28 22.75
CA GLU A 81 -6.50 -10.68 23.80
C GLU A 81 -7.33 -9.95 24.89
N PHE A 82 -8.63 -9.75 24.66
CA PHE A 82 -9.47 -8.97 25.55
C PHE A 82 -10.29 -9.87 26.48
N PRO A 83 -10.27 -9.62 27.80
CA PRO A 83 -10.99 -10.44 28.77
C PRO A 83 -12.51 -10.23 28.70
N SER A 84 -12.99 -9.10 28.16
CA SER A 84 -14.41 -8.79 28.08
C SER A 84 -14.75 -7.83 26.93
N LEU A 85 -16.03 -7.82 26.54
CA LEU A 85 -16.58 -6.86 25.59
C LEU A 85 -16.42 -5.38 26.02
N PRO A 86 -16.75 -5.00 27.27
CA PRO A 86 -16.51 -3.63 27.75
C PRO A 86 -15.05 -3.17 27.63
N ASP A 87 -14.10 -4.03 28.02
CA ASP A 87 -12.67 -3.70 27.96
C ASP A 87 -12.22 -3.47 26.51
N MET A 88 -12.72 -4.30 25.59
CA MET A 88 -12.45 -4.14 24.18
C MET A 88 -13.06 -2.86 23.61
N LYS A 89 -14.31 -2.52 23.94
CA LYS A 89 -14.94 -1.27 23.48
C LYS A 89 -14.15 -0.06 23.96
N LEU A 90 -13.75 -0.05 25.23
CA LEU A 90 -12.95 1.03 25.81
C LEU A 90 -11.62 1.19 25.07
N TRP A 91 -10.94 0.06 24.80
CA TRP A 91 -9.68 0.07 24.07
C TRP A 91 -9.84 0.57 22.63
N LEU A 92 -10.85 0.12 21.89
CA LEU A 92 -11.10 0.55 20.51
C LEU A 92 -11.37 2.07 20.43
N ILE A 93 -12.11 2.63 21.38
CA ILE A 93 -12.34 4.09 21.46
C ILE A 93 -11.03 4.83 21.75
N ALA A 94 -10.22 4.30 22.67
CA ALA A 94 -8.91 4.88 22.98
C ALA A 94 -7.93 4.80 21.78
N ALA A 95 -7.96 3.69 21.03
CA ALA A 95 -7.20 3.52 19.80
C ALA A 95 -7.56 4.59 18.76
N ALA A 96 -8.85 4.90 18.59
CA ALA A 96 -9.27 5.95 17.68
C ALA A 96 -8.85 7.35 18.13
N GLN A 97 -8.84 7.60 19.43
CA GLN A 97 -8.32 8.85 20.00
C GLN A 97 -6.80 8.98 19.78
N SER A 98 -6.04 7.89 19.98
CA SER A 98 -4.60 7.85 19.73
C SER A 98 -4.27 8.14 18.26
N ALA A 99 -5.01 7.52 17.33
CA ALA A 99 -4.88 7.79 15.90
C ALA A 99 -5.13 9.27 15.56
N TYR A 100 -6.15 9.88 16.18
CA TYR A 100 -6.46 11.30 15.99
C TYR A 100 -5.34 12.20 16.49
N GLU A 101 -4.77 11.91 17.66
CA GLU A 101 -3.70 12.72 18.24
C GLU A 101 -2.41 12.67 17.42
N GLU A 102 -2.11 11.53 16.81
CA GLU A 102 -0.96 11.38 15.90
C GLU A 102 -1.19 12.14 14.59
N GLU A 103 -2.34 11.94 13.94
CA GLU A 103 -2.67 12.59 12.65
C GLU A 103 -2.87 14.11 12.77
N ALA A 104 -3.40 14.59 13.90
CA ALA A 104 -3.62 16.03 14.13
C ALA A 104 -2.33 16.78 14.54
N ARG A 105 -1.19 16.09 14.70
CA ARG A 105 0.08 16.71 15.09
C ARG A 105 0.60 17.63 13.98
N PRO A 106 1.08 18.86 14.29
CA PRO A 106 1.62 19.77 13.28
C PRO A 106 2.79 19.15 12.48
N PRO A 107 2.84 19.33 11.15
CA PRO A 107 3.89 18.78 10.28
C PRO A 107 5.32 19.26 10.57
N ASP A 108 5.47 20.33 11.36
CA ASP A 108 6.77 20.98 11.65
C ASP A 108 7.75 20.03 12.38
N LEU A 109 7.22 19.00 13.05
CA LEU A 109 8.01 17.90 13.62
C LEU A 109 8.44 16.85 12.58
N VAL A 110 7.61 16.59 11.55
CA VAL A 110 7.84 15.56 10.52
C VAL A 110 8.87 16.00 9.47
N MET A 111 8.83 17.28 9.10
CA MET A 111 9.80 17.86 8.14
C MET A 111 11.23 17.92 8.69
N SER A 112 11.41 17.83 10.00
CA SER A 112 12.73 17.77 10.63
C SER A 112 13.41 16.43 10.36
N SER A 113 12.65 15.33 10.38
CA SER A 113 13.14 13.98 10.03
C SER A 113 13.40 13.82 8.53
N MET A 114 12.56 14.38 7.65
CA MET A 114 12.81 14.35 6.20
C MET A 114 14.02 15.19 5.77
N LYS A 115 14.35 16.27 6.49
CA LYS A 115 15.52 17.11 6.18
C LYS A 115 16.84 16.35 6.35
N GLU A 116 16.89 15.30 7.15
CA GLU A 116 18.12 14.53 7.39
C GLU A 116 18.37 13.47 6.30
N ALA A 117 17.32 13.00 5.62
CA ALA A 117 17.39 11.91 4.63
C ALA A 117 17.87 12.33 3.23
N PHE A 118 17.74 13.61 2.84
CA PHE A 118 18.08 14.06 1.48
C PHE A 118 19.42 14.81 1.42
N SER A 119 20.20 14.53 0.38
CA SER A 119 21.44 15.24 0.08
C SER A 119 21.21 16.75 -0.11
N PRO A 120 22.20 17.60 0.17
CA PRO A 120 22.05 19.06 0.04
C PRO A 120 21.55 19.53 -1.32
N ASP A 121 21.97 18.89 -2.42
CA ASP A 121 21.58 19.25 -3.79
C ASP A 121 20.13 18.85 -4.11
N VAL A 122 19.69 17.67 -3.66
CA VAL A 122 18.29 17.23 -3.77
C VAL A 122 17.41 18.14 -2.93
N ARG A 123 17.87 18.53 -1.73
CA ARG A 123 17.20 19.48 -0.86
C ARG A 123 17.08 20.86 -1.51
N GLU A 124 18.13 21.38 -2.15
CA GLU A 124 18.08 22.67 -2.84
C GLU A 124 17.12 22.64 -4.04
N ARG A 125 17.11 21.54 -4.81
CA ARG A 125 16.17 21.34 -5.93
C ARG A 125 14.73 21.21 -5.45
N LEU A 126 14.46 20.40 -4.43
CA LEU A 126 13.14 20.27 -3.81
C LEU A 126 12.70 21.57 -3.14
N GLN A 127 13.61 22.34 -2.56
CA GLN A 127 13.30 23.66 -2.04
C GLN A 127 13.07 24.69 -3.15
N ALA A 128 13.77 24.63 -4.28
CA ALA A 128 13.54 25.51 -5.41
C ALA A 128 12.20 25.21 -6.10
N LEU A 129 11.89 23.91 -6.29
CA LEU A 129 10.57 23.44 -6.73
C LEU A 129 9.49 23.79 -5.71
N GLY A 130 9.77 23.57 -4.43
CA GLY A 130 8.91 23.91 -3.31
C GLY A 130 8.69 25.40 -3.16
N ARG A 131 9.66 26.27 -3.49
CA ARG A 131 9.54 27.74 -3.53
C ARG A 131 8.68 28.19 -4.71
N LYS A 132 8.83 27.58 -5.89
CA LYS A 132 7.96 27.80 -7.05
C LYS A 132 6.54 27.29 -6.80
N ALA A 133 6.42 26.16 -6.12
CA ALA A 133 5.17 25.58 -5.67
C ALA A 133 4.62 26.27 -4.42
N LYS A 134 5.39 27.08 -3.67
CA LYS A 134 4.94 27.80 -2.45
C LYS A 134 3.89 28.87 -2.72
N ILE A 135 3.75 29.26 -4.00
CA ILE A 135 2.64 30.09 -4.50
C ILE A 135 1.35 29.25 -4.63
N VAL A 136 1.43 27.92 -4.57
CA VAL A 136 0.34 26.92 -4.75
C VAL A 136 0.17 25.96 -3.56
N LEU A 137 1.21 25.72 -2.75
CA LEU A 137 1.30 24.86 -1.55
C LEU A 137 1.42 25.69 -0.27
N GLY A 138 1.07 26.98 -0.34
CA GLY A 138 1.20 27.93 0.76
C GLY A 138 0.49 27.40 2.00
N HIS A 139 1.05 27.71 3.18
CA HIS A 139 0.49 27.49 4.51
C HIS A 139 -0.95 26.98 4.46
N GLU A 140 -1.15 25.71 4.79
CA GLU A 140 -2.48 25.24 5.16
C GLU A 140 -3.08 26.29 6.07
N SER A 141 -4.14 26.94 5.59
CA SER A 141 -4.69 28.06 6.34
C SER A 141 -5.12 27.51 7.69
N GLU A 142 -5.04 28.32 8.75
CA GLU A 142 -5.57 27.91 10.06
C GLU A 142 -7.04 27.44 9.95
N ILE A 143 -7.78 28.00 8.99
CA ILE A 143 -9.14 27.61 8.61
C ILE A 143 -9.16 26.19 8.04
N ASP A 144 -8.27 25.85 7.09
CA ASP A 144 -8.18 24.49 6.54
C ASP A 144 -7.84 23.48 7.62
N ARG A 145 -6.85 23.78 8.48
CA ARG A 145 -6.49 22.90 9.59
C ARG A 145 -7.64 22.67 10.56
N THR A 146 -8.36 23.73 10.91
CA THR A 146 -9.54 23.64 11.79
C THR A 146 -10.62 22.74 11.17
N LEU A 147 -10.87 22.89 9.86
CA LEU A 147 -11.83 22.06 9.14
C LEU A 147 -11.38 20.60 9.07
N GLN A 148 -10.09 20.36 8.81
CA GLN A 148 -9.54 19.02 8.73
C GLN A 148 -9.61 18.31 10.08
N ASN A 149 -9.16 18.97 11.15
CA ASN A 149 -9.23 18.43 12.51
C ASN A 149 -10.67 18.18 12.95
N GLY A 150 -11.59 19.10 12.64
CA GLY A 150 -13.01 18.90 12.89
C GLY A 150 -13.56 17.67 12.15
N ALA A 151 -13.20 17.51 10.87
CA ALA A 151 -13.63 16.35 10.09
C ALA A 151 -13.07 15.02 10.62
N MET A 152 -11.82 14.99 11.07
CA MET A 152 -11.25 13.80 11.71
C MET A 152 -11.95 13.47 13.03
N LYS A 153 -12.17 14.48 13.87
CA LYS A 153 -12.86 14.33 15.16
C LYS A 153 -14.28 13.80 14.99
N ASP A 154 -15.02 14.30 13.99
CA ASP A 154 -16.37 13.81 13.66
C ASP A 154 -16.36 12.31 13.31
N GLU A 155 -15.35 11.82 12.59
CA GLU A 155 -15.25 10.40 12.26
C GLU A 155 -14.88 9.54 13.47
N CYS A 156 -14.00 10.03 14.36
CA CYS A 156 -13.73 9.35 15.64
C CYS A 156 -14.99 9.26 16.51
N ASP A 157 -15.78 10.33 16.58
CA ASP A 157 -17.05 10.35 17.32
C ASP A 157 -18.08 9.41 16.69
N SER A 158 -18.15 9.37 15.35
CA SER A 158 -19.03 8.45 14.62
C SER A 158 -18.63 6.99 14.84
N PHE A 159 -17.33 6.69 14.86
CA PHE A 159 -16.80 5.37 15.17
C PHE A 159 -17.16 4.94 16.60
N ALA A 160 -16.92 5.81 17.59
CA ALA A 160 -17.28 5.53 18.97
C ALA A 160 -18.79 5.32 19.15
N ALA A 161 -19.62 6.14 18.49
CA ALA A 161 -21.07 5.98 18.50
C ALA A 161 -21.51 4.64 17.87
N TYR A 162 -20.90 4.25 16.75
CA TYR A 162 -21.14 2.95 16.11
C TYR A 162 -20.83 1.79 17.08
N LEU A 163 -19.65 1.77 17.70
CA LEU A 163 -19.27 0.69 18.64
C LEU A 163 -20.20 0.61 19.85
N ASN A 164 -20.62 1.75 20.38
CA ASN A 164 -21.55 1.81 21.51
C ASN A 164 -22.96 1.36 21.11
N GLY A 165 -23.36 1.57 19.86
CA GLY A 165 -24.65 1.11 19.31
C GLY A 165 -24.74 -0.38 19.00
N LEU A 166 -23.62 -1.11 18.93
CA LEU A 166 -23.64 -2.55 18.66
C LEU A 166 -24.21 -3.35 19.83
N SER A 167 -25.34 -4.02 19.59
CA SER A 167 -26.00 -4.97 20.49
C SER A 167 -25.39 -6.37 20.40
N SER A 168 -25.71 -7.24 21.37
CA SER A 168 -25.30 -8.65 21.35
C SER A 168 -25.79 -9.39 20.10
N ASP A 169 -27.05 -9.16 19.70
CA ASP A 169 -27.60 -9.73 18.46
C ASP A 169 -26.90 -9.19 17.21
N GLY A 170 -26.55 -7.90 17.21
CA GLY A 170 -25.76 -7.31 16.13
C GLY A 170 -24.39 -7.98 15.99
N LEU A 171 -23.70 -8.22 17.10
CA LEU A 171 -22.39 -8.88 17.14
C LEU A 171 -22.46 -10.36 16.72
N ALA A 172 -23.54 -11.07 17.06
CA ALA A 172 -23.73 -12.47 16.68
C ALA A 172 -23.87 -12.67 15.16
N ASN A 173 -24.25 -11.62 14.43
CA ASN A 173 -24.48 -11.66 12.98
C ASN A 173 -23.35 -11.03 12.17
N ILE A 174 -22.23 -10.66 12.79
CA ILE A 174 -21.07 -10.12 12.07
C ILE A 174 -20.41 -11.23 11.27
N GLU A 175 -20.29 -11.01 9.96
CA GLU A 175 -19.55 -11.90 9.06
C GLU A 175 -18.04 -11.79 9.33
N GLY A 176 -17.37 -12.94 9.36
CA GLY A 176 -15.93 -12.99 9.55
C GLY A 176 -15.18 -12.35 8.38
N LEU A 177 -14.02 -11.77 8.69
CA LEU A 177 -13.12 -11.20 7.68
C LEU A 177 -11.86 -12.04 7.59
N ALA A 178 -11.22 -11.99 6.42
CA ALA A 178 -9.84 -12.45 6.31
C ALA A 178 -9.01 -11.80 7.42
N TYR A 179 -8.25 -12.65 8.11
CA TYR A 179 -7.40 -12.23 9.20
C TYR A 179 -6.29 -11.34 8.65
N ARG A 180 -6.09 -10.27 9.38
CA ARG A 180 -5.04 -9.30 9.18
C ARG A 180 -4.87 -8.58 10.50
N ARG A 181 -3.62 -8.39 10.89
CA ARG A 181 -3.24 -7.58 12.05
C ARG A 181 -2.01 -6.75 11.73
N THR A 182 -1.89 -5.61 12.39
CA THR A 182 -0.69 -4.80 12.36
C THR A 182 0.34 -5.43 13.30
N LEU A 183 1.56 -5.59 12.81
CA LEU A 183 2.68 -6.08 13.59
C LEU A 183 3.09 -5.05 14.64
N ARG A 184 3.54 -5.55 15.79
CA ARG A 184 4.20 -4.72 16.80
C ARG A 184 5.61 -4.36 16.32
N ASP A 185 6.18 -3.31 16.90
CA ASP A 185 7.51 -2.81 16.51
C ASP A 185 8.58 -3.90 16.64
N ASN A 186 8.58 -4.65 17.75
CA ASN A 186 9.54 -5.74 17.96
C ASN A 186 9.38 -6.92 16.99
N GLU A 187 8.17 -7.18 16.50
CA GLU A 187 7.92 -8.19 15.46
C GLU A 187 8.47 -7.70 14.11
N SER A 188 8.21 -6.42 13.79
CA SER A 188 8.73 -5.77 12.59
C SER A 188 10.26 -5.76 12.58
N ASP A 189 10.90 -5.36 13.66
CA ASP A 189 12.37 -5.31 13.80
C ASP A 189 13.00 -6.69 13.59
N ARG A 190 12.38 -7.73 14.16
CA ARG A 190 12.82 -9.11 13.98
C ARG A 190 12.72 -9.54 12.51
N LEU A 191 11.61 -9.23 11.84
CA LEU A 191 11.40 -9.60 10.43
C LEU A 191 12.33 -8.83 9.50
N TRP A 192 12.59 -7.54 9.76
CA TRP A 192 13.60 -6.77 9.04
C TRP A 192 15.00 -7.34 9.21
N SER A 193 15.36 -7.73 10.44
CA SER A 193 16.63 -8.41 10.72
C SER A 193 16.74 -9.76 9.97
N LEU A 194 15.62 -10.48 9.86
CA LEU A 194 15.53 -11.74 9.11
C LEU A 194 15.71 -11.49 7.60
N LEU A 195 15.07 -10.47 7.04
CA LEU A 195 15.25 -10.06 5.64
C LEU A 195 16.69 -9.66 5.33
N GLY A 196 17.30 -8.83 6.18
CA GLY A 196 18.70 -8.42 6.03
C GLY A 196 19.66 -9.60 6.08
N SER A 197 19.50 -10.50 7.04
CA SER A 197 20.39 -11.66 7.19
C SER A 197 20.21 -12.74 6.11
N ARG A 198 18.98 -12.98 5.64
CA ARG A 198 18.67 -14.03 4.65
C ARG A 198 18.85 -13.56 3.21
N TRP A 199 18.40 -12.35 2.90
CA TRP A 199 18.29 -11.84 1.55
C TRP A 199 19.21 -10.65 1.26
N GLY A 200 19.89 -10.11 2.28
CA GLY A 200 20.76 -8.94 2.13
C GLY A 200 19.99 -7.64 1.92
N VAL A 201 18.75 -7.55 2.41
CA VAL A 201 17.93 -6.34 2.31
C VAL A 201 18.43 -5.28 3.31
N ASP A 202 18.80 -4.09 2.82
CA ASP A 202 19.21 -2.94 3.62
C ASP A 202 18.69 -1.64 2.98
N GLY A 203 17.36 -1.48 3.00
CA GLY A 203 16.64 -0.47 2.21
C GLY A 203 16.17 -1.06 0.87
N GLN A 204 16.48 -0.38 -0.24
CA GLN A 204 16.18 -0.90 -1.57
C GLN A 204 16.84 -2.26 -1.80
N TRP A 205 16.21 -3.11 -2.60
CA TRP A 205 16.71 -4.45 -2.90
C TRP A 205 16.75 -4.72 -4.41
N TYR A 206 17.15 -5.94 -4.79
CA TYR A 206 17.31 -6.34 -6.18
C TYR A 206 15.99 -6.15 -6.95
N PRO A 207 16.00 -5.49 -8.12
CA PRO A 207 17.18 -5.19 -8.95
C PRO A 207 17.85 -3.83 -8.74
N THR A 208 17.40 -3.01 -7.79
CA THR A 208 17.78 -1.59 -7.68
C THR A 208 19.07 -1.36 -6.87
N ASP A 209 19.31 -2.18 -5.85
CA ASP A 209 20.48 -2.08 -4.93
C ASP A 209 21.82 -2.40 -5.60
N ARG A 210 21.79 -3.10 -6.73
CA ARG A 210 22.95 -3.65 -7.44
C ARG A 210 23.12 -2.92 -8.76
N GLY A 211 24.31 -2.35 -8.99
CA GLY A 211 24.63 -1.47 -10.12
C GLY A 211 24.67 -2.13 -11.51
N GLY A 212 23.74 -3.03 -11.83
CA GLY A 212 23.62 -3.74 -13.11
C GLY A 212 24.71 -4.79 -13.38
N GLU A 213 25.85 -4.74 -12.69
CA GLU A 213 26.99 -5.66 -12.86
C GLU A 213 27.01 -6.81 -11.84
N ASP A 214 26.35 -6.67 -10.68
CA ASP A 214 26.28 -7.75 -9.69
C ASP A 214 25.25 -8.80 -10.08
N ALA A 215 25.61 -10.06 -9.88
CA ALA A 215 24.69 -11.16 -10.08
C ALA A 215 23.46 -11.00 -9.14
N PRO A 216 22.26 -11.39 -9.60
CA PRO A 216 21.10 -11.49 -8.70
C PRO A 216 21.43 -12.43 -7.53
N PRO A 217 20.80 -12.22 -6.36
CA PRO A 217 20.83 -13.25 -5.32
C PRO A 217 20.43 -14.62 -5.90
N GLU A 218 21.01 -15.70 -5.37
CA GLU A 218 20.67 -17.05 -5.80
C GLU A 218 19.16 -17.30 -5.70
N ASP A 219 18.60 -18.03 -6.66
CA ASP A 219 17.17 -18.32 -6.74
C ASP A 219 16.24 -17.10 -6.77
N THR A 220 16.70 -15.97 -7.31
CA THR A 220 15.87 -14.77 -7.52
C THR A 220 15.74 -14.39 -8.99
N VAL A 221 14.57 -13.86 -9.35
CA VAL A 221 14.32 -13.21 -10.64
C VAL A 221 13.46 -11.98 -10.42
N ALA A 222 13.89 -10.84 -10.98
CA ALA A 222 13.08 -9.64 -11.07
C ALA A 222 12.22 -9.71 -12.33
N PHE A 223 10.95 -9.36 -12.18
CA PHE A 223 9.97 -9.28 -13.26
C PHE A 223 9.44 -7.85 -13.38
N GLN A 224 8.95 -7.47 -14.54
CA GLN A 224 8.11 -6.28 -14.68
C GLN A 224 6.87 -6.44 -13.79
N ALA A 225 6.42 -5.36 -13.15
CA ALA A 225 5.30 -5.42 -12.20
C ALA A 225 3.94 -5.65 -12.87
N ALA A 226 3.78 -5.31 -14.15
CA ALA A 226 2.48 -5.30 -14.82
C ALA A 226 1.69 -6.64 -14.71
N PRO A 227 2.29 -7.83 -14.89
CA PRO A 227 1.59 -9.10 -14.72
C PRO A 227 1.07 -9.35 -13.30
N PHE A 228 1.68 -8.76 -12.27
CA PHE A 228 1.28 -8.96 -10.87
C PHE A 228 0.01 -8.19 -10.49
N PHE A 229 -0.49 -7.32 -11.37
CA PHE A 229 -1.82 -6.71 -11.24
C PHE A 229 -2.95 -7.65 -11.69
N ASP A 230 -2.63 -8.75 -12.39
CA ASP A 230 -3.61 -9.78 -12.74
C ASP A 230 -3.86 -10.71 -11.55
N ASN A 231 -5.12 -10.79 -11.11
CA ASN A 231 -5.54 -11.69 -10.04
C ASN A 231 -5.16 -13.16 -10.32
N ARG A 232 -5.11 -13.60 -11.58
CA ARG A 232 -4.76 -14.98 -11.92
C ARG A 232 -3.33 -15.34 -11.53
N LEU A 233 -2.39 -14.43 -11.77
CA LEU A 233 -0.98 -14.66 -11.38
C LEU A 233 -0.83 -14.64 -9.86
N VAL A 234 -1.51 -13.70 -9.18
CA VAL A 234 -1.53 -13.64 -7.72
C VAL A 234 -2.14 -14.91 -7.12
N GLU A 235 -3.26 -15.39 -7.66
CA GLU A 235 -3.90 -16.66 -7.25
C GLU A 235 -2.98 -17.86 -7.49
N ALA A 236 -2.19 -17.87 -8.57
CA ALA A 236 -1.20 -18.90 -8.83
C ALA A 236 -0.08 -18.90 -7.78
N ILE A 237 0.44 -17.72 -7.42
CA ILE A 237 1.44 -17.56 -6.34
C ILE A 237 0.85 -18.05 -5.01
N GLN A 238 -0.36 -17.62 -4.66
CA GLN A 238 -1.05 -18.08 -3.46
C GLN A 238 -1.24 -19.61 -3.49
N GLY A 239 -1.57 -20.18 -4.64
CA GLY A 239 -1.73 -21.63 -4.82
C GLY A 239 -0.43 -22.41 -4.61
N VAL A 240 0.71 -21.89 -5.08
CA VAL A 240 2.04 -22.46 -4.81
C VAL A 240 2.34 -22.43 -3.32
N LEU A 241 2.22 -21.26 -2.69
CA LEU A 241 2.49 -21.07 -1.26
C LEU A 241 1.58 -21.92 -0.37
N ARG A 242 0.28 -22.04 -0.69
CA ARG A 242 -0.65 -22.95 0.03
C ARG A 242 -0.22 -24.41 -0.05
N ARG A 243 0.32 -24.88 -1.18
CA ARG A 243 0.84 -26.27 -1.31
C ARG A 243 2.07 -26.51 -0.45
N GLU A 244 2.87 -25.48 -0.20
CA GLU A 244 3.98 -25.51 0.76
C GLU A 244 3.52 -25.36 2.22
N GLY A 245 2.20 -25.26 2.47
CA GLY A 245 1.62 -25.15 3.81
C GLY A 245 1.55 -23.72 4.36
N VAL A 246 1.83 -22.70 3.54
CA VAL A 246 1.75 -21.30 3.95
C VAL A 246 0.27 -20.87 4.05
N THR A 247 -0.14 -20.47 5.25
CA THR A 247 -1.48 -19.92 5.50
C THR A 247 -1.46 -18.43 5.80
N ARG A 248 -0.33 -17.93 6.33
CA ARG A 248 -0.09 -16.54 6.73
C ARG A 248 1.12 -15.99 6.00
N VAL A 249 1.09 -14.71 5.68
CA VAL A 249 2.24 -13.98 5.15
C VAL A 249 2.44 -12.70 5.93
N TYR A 250 3.70 -12.30 6.09
CA TYR A 250 4.04 -10.97 6.56
C TYR A 250 4.17 -10.02 5.37
N GLU A 251 3.72 -8.79 5.55
CA GLU A 251 3.92 -7.66 4.65
C GLU A 251 4.70 -6.59 5.39
N LEU A 252 5.91 -6.30 4.93
CA LEU A 252 6.73 -5.20 5.44
C LEU A 252 6.79 -4.05 4.44
N ARG A 253 6.85 -2.82 4.94
CA ARG A 253 6.91 -1.58 4.16
C ARG A 253 8.17 -0.80 4.50
N GLU A 254 8.85 -0.28 3.48
CA GLU A 254 10.16 0.39 3.60
C GLU A 254 10.18 1.53 4.62
N PHE A 255 9.12 2.34 4.67
CA PHE A 255 9.08 3.48 5.59
C PHE A 255 8.58 3.09 6.96
N ALA A 256 9.28 3.55 8.01
CA ALA A 256 8.88 3.36 9.40
C ALA A 256 7.50 3.95 9.75
N SER A 257 7.01 4.91 8.97
CA SER A 257 5.65 5.46 9.11
C SER A 257 4.56 4.52 8.61
N SER A 258 4.93 3.50 7.81
CA SER A 258 4.00 2.56 7.20
C SER A 258 3.86 1.34 8.10
N ALA A 259 2.61 0.94 8.34
CA ALA A 259 2.35 -0.24 9.15
C ALA A 259 2.79 -1.51 8.43
N ASN A 260 3.41 -2.42 9.18
CA ASN A 260 3.67 -3.79 8.73
C ASN A 260 2.53 -4.70 9.19
N TYR A 261 2.27 -5.76 8.43
CA TYR A 261 1.12 -6.63 8.68
C TYR A 261 1.49 -8.11 8.72
N GLU A 262 0.71 -8.87 9.48
CA GLU A 262 0.51 -10.30 9.24
C GLU A 262 -0.86 -10.48 8.59
N LEU A 263 -0.93 -11.25 7.52
CA LEU A 263 -2.10 -11.37 6.63
C LEU A 263 -2.46 -12.84 6.39
N ASP A 264 -3.75 -13.13 6.20
CA ASP A 264 -4.17 -14.29 5.42
C ASP A 264 -3.51 -14.28 4.04
N ILE A 265 -3.09 -15.44 3.57
CA ILE A 265 -2.50 -15.58 2.23
C ILE A 265 -3.43 -15.08 1.11
N GLU A 266 -4.75 -15.12 1.32
CA GLU A 266 -5.75 -14.58 0.38
C GLU A 266 -5.64 -13.06 0.18
N LEU A 267 -5.05 -12.35 1.14
CA LEU A 267 -4.82 -10.91 1.10
C LEU A 267 -3.46 -10.54 0.49
N LEU A 268 -2.60 -11.51 0.18
CA LEU A 268 -1.31 -11.27 -0.47
C LEU A 268 -1.50 -10.51 -1.78
N ARG A 269 -0.92 -9.31 -1.89
CA ARG A 269 -0.91 -8.47 -3.11
C ARG A 269 0.48 -7.88 -3.31
N PRO A 270 1.37 -8.57 -4.05
CA PRO A 270 2.78 -8.20 -4.18
C PRO A 270 2.98 -7.10 -5.22
N TRP A 271 2.37 -5.93 -5.00
CA TRP A 271 2.53 -4.78 -5.87
C TRP A 271 2.90 -3.52 -5.07
N TYR A 272 3.55 -2.58 -5.76
CA TYR A 272 3.95 -1.31 -5.20
C TYR A 272 2.73 -0.44 -4.87
N THR A 273 2.69 0.13 -3.66
CA THR A 273 1.58 0.96 -3.17
C THR A 273 2.05 2.34 -2.72
N LEU A 274 2.99 2.93 -3.47
CA LEU A 274 3.77 4.13 -3.10
C LEU A 274 4.91 3.89 -2.11
N ASP A 275 4.90 2.73 -1.44
CA ASP A 275 5.98 2.24 -0.61
C ASP A 275 6.46 0.90 -1.17
N GLU A 276 7.77 0.67 -1.11
CA GLU A 276 8.29 -0.65 -1.42
C GLU A 276 7.73 -1.67 -0.42
N GLY A 277 7.41 -2.85 -0.94
CA GLY A 277 6.74 -3.91 -0.17
C GLY A 277 7.52 -5.20 -0.22
N TYR A 278 7.58 -5.89 0.91
CA TYR A 278 8.24 -7.19 1.07
C TYR A 278 7.24 -8.17 1.65
N TRP A 279 7.12 -9.36 1.04
CA TRP A 279 6.28 -10.44 1.55
C TRP A 279 7.09 -11.71 1.76
N LEU A 280 6.87 -12.35 2.91
CA LEU A 280 7.54 -13.57 3.36
C LEU A 280 6.68 -14.31 4.39
N ASP A 281 7.11 -15.48 4.85
CA ASP A 281 6.59 -16.14 6.05
C ASP A 281 7.66 -16.20 7.16
N ASP A 282 7.40 -16.94 8.23
CA ASP A 282 8.33 -17.10 9.36
C ASP A 282 9.69 -17.74 8.99
N SER A 283 9.73 -18.52 7.91
CA SER A 283 10.97 -19.18 7.45
C SER A 283 11.88 -18.23 6.69
N ALA A 284 11.28 -17.22 6.02
CA ALA A 284 11.95 -16.39 5.02
C ALA A 284 12.70 -17.19 3.93
N ASP A 285 12.30 -18.43 3.65
CA ASP A 285 12.89 -19.24 2.56
C ASP A 285 12.43 -18.79 1.17
N TRP A 286 11.47 -17.87 1.12
CA TRP A 286 11.03 -17.17 -0.06
C TRP A 286 10.80 -15.69 0.26
N ILE A 287 10.78 -14.88 -0.79
CA ILE A 287 10.46 -13.46 -0.69
C ILE A 287 9.78 -12.99 -1.98
N LEU A 288 8.81 -12.09 -1.83
CA LEU A 288 8.32 -11.24 -2.90
C LEU A 288 8.70 -9.80 -2.55
N TYR A 289 9.21 -9.04 -3.50
CA TYR A 289 9.58 -7.64 -3.30
C TYR A 289 9.01 -6.81 -4.44
N ALA A 290 8.25 -5.77 -4.12
CA ALA A 290 7.70 -4.84 -5.11
C ALA A 290 8.36 -3.47 -4.95
N SER A 291 9.03 -3.01 -6.01
CA SER A 291 9.79 -1.75 -6.01
C SER A 291 9.03 -0.64 -6.73
N HIS A 292 9.34 0.60 -6.37
CA HIS A 292 8.89 1.81 -7.06
C HIS A 292 9.38 1.90 -8.52
N GLU A 293 10.40 1.11 -8.88
CA GLU A 293 10.93 0.98 -10.25
C GLU A 293 10.04 0.13 -11.18
N GLY A 294 8.83 -0.23 -10.73
CA GLY A 294 7.89 -1.02 -11.54
C GLY A 294 8.35 -2.46 -11.74
N SER A 295 9.08 -3.01 -10.76
CA SER A 295 9.48 -4.41 -10.73
C SER A 295 8.85 -5.16 -9.55
N VAL A 296 8.68 -6.47 -9.75
CA VAL A 296 8.41 -7.41 -8.66
C VAL A 296 9.47 -8.52 -8.72
N THR A 297 10.27 -8.63 -7.67
CA THR A 297 11.27 -9.69 -7.51
C THR A 297 10.68 -10.86 -6.76
N VAL A 298 10.87 -12.06 -7.30
CA VAL A 298 10.50 -13.32 -6.67
C VAL A 298 11.77 -14.07 -6.31
N GLY A 299 11.93 -14.40 -5.04
CA GLY A 299 13.04 -15.18 -4.50
C GLY A 299 12.58 -16.46 -3.81
N GLY A 300 13.41 -17.49 -3.90
CA GLY A 300 13.24 -18.74 -3.16
C GLY A 300 13.37 -19.98 -4.02
N ALA A 301 14.19 -20.93 -3.58
CA ALA A 301 14.52 -22.16 -4.29
C ALA A 301 13.31 -23.04 -4.67
N ARG A 302 12.18 -22.88 -3.95
CA ARG A 302 10.93 -23.59 -4.23
C ARG A 302 9.89 -22.74 -4.94
N LEU A 303 9.66 -21.51 -4.44
CA LEU A 303 8.63 -20.62 -4.97
C LEU A 303 8.89 -20.27 -6.44
N LEU A 304 10.12 -19.89 -6.76
CA LEU A 304 10.46 -19.41 -8.10
C LEU A 304 10.30 -20.51 -9.18
N PRO A 305 10.85 -21.73 -9.02
CA PRO A 305 10.61 -22.80 -9.99
C PRO A 305 9.12 -23.16 -10.12
N ALA A 306 8.41 -23.32 -9.00
CA ALA A 306 6.99 -23.67 -9.02
C ALA A 306 6.11 -22.59 -9.69
N LEU A 307 6.46 -21.31 -9.53
CA LEU A 307 5.80 -20.21 -10.24
C LEU A 307 6.04 -20.29 -11.75
N LYS A 308 7.28 -20.57 -12.17
CA LYS A 308 7.64 -20.71 -13.59
C LYS A 308 6.92 -21.87 -14.28
N GLU A 309 6.62 -22.94 -13.55
CA GLU A 309 5.83 -24.07 -14.07
C GLU A 309 4.37 -23.70 -14.38
N VAL A 310 3.76 -22.81 -13.58
CA VAL A 310 2.36 -22.40 -13.77
C VAL A 310 2.19 -21.14 -14.60
N TRP A 311 3.27 -20.37 -14.82
CA TRP A 311 3.27 -19.12 -15.59
C TRP A 311 4.07 -19.27 -16.89
N SER A 312 3.45 -19.89 -17.90
CA SER A 312 4.14 -20.36 -19.13
C SER A 312 4.97 -19.32 -19.90
N ASN A 313 4.62 -18.04 -19.86
CA ASN A 313 5.33 -16.96 -20.58
C ASN A 313 6.11 -16.01 -19.66
N TRP A 314 6.47 -16.46 -18.44
CA TRP A 314 7.20 -15.64 -17.46
C TRP A 314 8.47 -14.98 -18.03
N TYR A 315 9.16 -15.63 -18.97
CA TYR A 315 10.42 -15.15 -19.55
C TYR A 315 10.25 -13.85 -20.34
N GLU A 316 9.06 -13.56 -20.85
CA GLU A 316 8.73 -12.32 -21.58
C GLU A 316 8.70 -11.09 -20.65
N TYR A 317 8.54 -11.34 -19.34
CA TYR A 317 8.39 -10.30 -18.33
C TYR A 317 9.60 -10.16 -17.42
N VAL A 318 10.69 -10.86 -17.68
CA VAL A 318 11.93 -10.68 -16.90
C VAL A 318 12.37 -9.23 -17.00
N TYR A 319 12.64 -8.63 -15.84
CA TYR A 319 13.06 -7.25 -15.72
C TYR A 319 14.48 -7.10 -16.26
N ALA A 320 14.60 -6.68 -17.53
CA ALA A 320 15.89 -6.30 -18.09
C ALA A 320 16.18 -4.84 -17.68
N ALA A 321 17.26 -4.63 -16.93
CA ALA A 321 17.74 -3.29 -16.53
C ALA A 321 17.97 -2.32 -17.71
N ARG A 322 17.93 -2.81 -18.96
CA ARG A 322 17.96 -2.03 -20.20
C ARG A 322 16.83 -0.98 -20.32
N ALA A 323 15.76 -1.07 -19.54
CA ALA A 323 14.62 -0.15 -19.62
C ALA A 323 14.89 1.27 -19.05
N LEU A 324 16.02 1.51 -18.36
CA LEU A 324 16.34 2.82 -17.75
C LEU A 324 17.18 3.76 -18.63
N GLY A 325 17.22 3.55 -19.95
CA GLY A 325 17.63 4.61 -20.88
C GLY A 325 19.13 4.90 -21.00
N VAL A 326 19.99 3.92 -20.75
CA VAL A 326 21.33 3.92 -21.34
C VAL A 326 21.31 2.98 -22.54
N GLU A 327 20.87 3.50 -23.69
CA GLU A 327 21.30 2.94 -24.98
C GLU A 327 22.83 3.10 -25.06
N ARG A 328 23.57 2.12 -24.55
CA ARG A 328 24.87 1.84 -25.17
C ARG A 328 24.54 1.20 -26.50
N GLU A 329 24.85 1.88 -27.59
CA GLU A 329 24.91 1.31 -28.93
C GLU A 329 25.65 -0.03 -28.85
N VAL A 330 24.90 -1.13 -28.86
CA VAL A 330 25.48 -2.44 -29.11
C VAL A 330 25.50 -2.55 -30.62
N GLY A 331 26.73 -2.60 -31.18
CA GLY A 331 26.98 -2.68 -32.61
C GLY A 331 26.18 -3.78 -33.31
N PRO A 332 26.03 -3.67 -34.64
CA PRO A 332 25.05 -4.42 -35.41
C PRO A 332 25.39 -5.91 -35.41
N GLY A 333 24.48 -6.74 -34.89
CA GLY A 333 24.79 -8.16 -34.81
C GLY A 333 23.69 -9.14 -34.42
N VAL A 334 22.40 -8.79 -34.37
CA VAL A 334 21.33 -9.80 -34.32
C VAL A 334 20.07 -9.25 -34.99
N MET A 335 19.53 -10.00 -35.94
CA MET A 335 18.33 -9.64 -36.70
C MET A 335 17.11 -9.51 -35.78
N SER A 336 16.55 -8.30 -35.73
CA SER A 336 15.22 -8.04 -35.18
C SER A 336 14.17 -8.59 -36.13
N THR A 337 13.41 -9.60 -35.71
CA THR A 337 12.15 -9.99 -36.34
C THR A 337 11.05 -9.07 -35.82
N SER A 338 10.71 -8.05 -36.61
CA SER A 338 9.57 -7.17 -36.38
C SER A 338 8.27 -7.96 -36.47
N VAL A 339 7.61 -8.20 -35.33
CA VAL A 339 6.21 -8.67 -35.32
C VAL A 339 5.31 -7.44 -35.40
N HIS A 340 4.74 -7.20 -36.58
CA HIS A 340 3.62 -6.27 -36.73
C HIS A 340 2.39 -6.88 -36.07
N VAL A 341 1.99 -6.33 -34.91
CA VAL A 341 0.68 -6.59 -34.32
C VAL A 341 -0.35 -5.81 -35.13
N ALA A 342 -1.20 -6.53 -35.86
CA ALA A 342 -2.35 -5.95 -36.55
C ALA A 342 -3.37 -5.43 -35.51
N PRO A 343 -4.05 -4.31 -35.78
CA PRO A 343 -5.13 -3.84 -34.92
C PRO A 343 -6.28 -4.85 -34.90
N PRO A 344 -7.03 -4.95 -33.79
CA PRO A 344 -8.18 -5.84 -33.69
C PRO A 344 -9.27 -5.45 -34.70
N PRO A 345 -10.04 -6.43 -35.23
CA PRO A 345 -11.14 -6.15 -36.15
C PRO A 345 -12.22 -5.33 -35.43
N GLY A 346 -12.69 -4.27 -36.10
CA GLY A 346 -13.79 -3.44 -35.65
C GLY A 346 -15.10 -4.22 -35.59
N ASP A 347 -15.86 -3.95 -34.54
CA ASP A 347 -17.15 -4.55 -34.24
C ASP A 347 -18.23 -3.84 -35.08
N ASP A 348 -18.55 -4.37 -36.25
CA ASP A 348 -19.68 -3.93 -37.07
C ASP A 348 -20.97 -4.60 -36.56
N SER A 349 -21.54 -4.06 -35.48
CA SER A 349 -22.92 -4.37 -35.10
C SER A 349 -23.89 -3.52 -35.92
N ALA A 350 -24.57 -4.20 -36.85
CA ALA A 350 -25.65 -3.69 -37.66
C ALA A 350 -26.76 -3.03 -36.83
N SER A 351 -27.22 -1.84 -37.26
CA SER A 351 -28.53 -1.31 -36.88
C SER A 351 -29.57 -1.77 -37.90
N THR A 352 -30.59 -2.45 -37.39
CA THR A 352 -31.87 -2.70 -38.05
C THR A 352 -32.91 -1.76 -37.47
N SER A 353 -33.61 -1.00 -38.33
CA SER A 353 -34.98 -0.42 -38.18
C SER A 353 -35.26 0.50 -36.97
N ASP A 354 -35.99 1.63 -37.04
CA ASP A 354 -37.04 2.15 -37.93
C ASP A 354 -36.96 3.68 -38.06
#